data_AF-A0A4C2EB08-F1
#
_entry.id   AF-A0A4C2EB08-F1
#
_cell.length_a   1.000
_cell.length_b   1.000
_cell.length_c   1.000
_cell.angle_alpha   90.00
_cell.angle_beta   90.00
_cell.angle_gamma   90.00
#
_symmetry.space_group_name_H-M   'P 1'
#
loop_
_entity.id
_entity.type
_entity.pdbx_description
1 polymer ?
#
loop_
_entity_poly.entity_id
_entity_poly.type
_entity_poly.pdbx_seq_one_letter_code
_entity_poly.pdbx_strand_id
1 'polypeptide(L)'
;MSSEVENSSNVIAEWKQRREVELNERDEADERAKGELKEEAIKHIDEFYENYNRKKSEQLEGVRREAEEFQKNRDEFSSQEGTTTWDRVLQLINEDDADQVAGRDKSKFKEILQRLKGNTAAPGA
;
A
#
# COMPACT_ATOMS: atom_id res chain seq x y z
N MET A 1 -53.44 -25.53 -55.19
CA MET A 1 -53.81 -24.86 -53.93
C MET A 1 -53.44 -25.68 -52.69
N SER A 2 -53.74 -26.98 -52.59
CA SER A 2 -53.35 -27.78 -51.40
C SER A 2 -51.84 -27.98 -51.23
N SER A 3 -51.07 -28.10 -52.31
CA SER A 3 -49.61 -28.31 -52.26
C SER A 3 -48.81 -27.10 -51.80
N GLU A 4 -49.25 -25.88 -52.12
CA GLU A 4 -48.59 -24.63 -51.66
C GLU A 4 -48.78 -24.39 -50.16
N VAL A 5 -49.95 -24.76 -49.62
CA VAL A 5 -50.23 -24.66 -48.19
C VAL A 5 -49.38 -25.65 -47.40
N GLU A 6 -49.27 -26.90 -47.84
CA GLU A 6 -48.37 -27.89 -47.20
C GLU A 6 -46.90 -27.48 -47.27
N ASN A 7 -46.44 -26.97 -48.41
CA ASN A 7 -45.05 -26.54 -48.57
C ASN A 7 -44.72 -25.34 -47.65
N SER A 8 -45.64 -24.37 -47.54
CA SER A 8 -45.50 -23.25 -46.61
C SER A 8 -45.47 -23.68 -45.13
N SER A 9 -46.24 -24.70 -44.77
CA SER A 9 -46.26 -25.27 -43.42
C SER A 9 -44.95 -25.97 -43.06
N ASN A 10 -44.35 -26.70 -44.01
CA ASN A 10 -43.06 -27.37 -43.81
C ASN A 10 -41.91 -26.38 -43.62
N VAL A 11 -41.87 -25.31 -44.41
CA VAL A 11 -40.84 -24.26 -44.27
C VAL A 11 -40.90 -23.60 -42.88
N ILE A 12 -42.10 -23.37 -42.35
CA ILE A 12 -42.28 -22.80 -41.00
C ILE A 12 -41.84 -23.80 -39.92
N ALA A 13 -42.09 -25.10 -40.11
CA ALA A 13 -41.67 -26.14 -39.17
C ALA A 13 -40.14 -26.28 -39.11
N GLU A 14 -39.46 -26.30 -40.26
CA GLU A 14 -37.99 -26.33 -40.32
C GLU A 14 -37.36 -25.08 -39.71
N TRP A 15 -37.95 -23.90 -39.95
CA TRP A 15 -37.48 -22.66 -39.34
C TRP A 15 -37.62 -22.68 -37.82
N LYS A 16 -38.74 -23.18 -37.29
CA LYS A 16 -38.92 -23.33 -35.83
C LYS A 16 -37.87 -24.26 -35.23
N GLN A 17 -37.60 -25.41 -35.86
CA GLN A 17 -36.56 -26.33 -35.40
C GLN A 17 -35.17 -25.68 -35.39
N ARG A 18 -34.77 -25.00 -36.47
CA ARG A 18 -33.47 -24.29 -36.49
C ARG A 18 -33.37 -23.22 -35.42
N ARG A 19 -34.44 -22.44 -35.22
CA ARG A 19 -34.48 -21.40 -34.21
C ARG A 19 -34.39 -21.95 -32.79
N GLU A 20 -35.02 -23.10 -32.53
CA GLU A 20 -34.96 -23.76 -31.22
C GLU A 20 -33.55 -24.28 -30.93
N VAL A 21 -32.86 -24.83 -31.93
CA VAL A 21 -31.44 -25.22 -31.82
C VAL A 21 -30.56 -24.00 -31.56
N GLU A 22 -30.69 -22.91 -32.33
CA GLU A 22 -29.91 -21.68 -32.11
C GLU A 22 -30.16 -21.06 -30.73
N LEU A 23 -31.42 -21.08 -30.26
CA LEU A 23 -31.75 -20.59 -28.91
C LEU A 23 -31.09 -21.45 -27.84
N ASN A 24 -31.12 -22.78 -27.98
CA ASN A 24 -30.48 -23.67 -27.02
C ASN A 24 -28.96 -23.50 -27.00
N GLU A 25 -28.31 -23.40 -28.16
CA GLU A 25 -26.87 -23.14 -28.25
C GLU A 25 -26.48 -21.80 -27.60
N ARG A 26 -27.29 -20.76 -27.82
CA ARG A 26 -27.08 -19.44 -27.21
C ARG A 26 -27.29 -19.49 -25.70
N ASP A 27 -28.34 -20.14 -25.22
CA ASP A 27 -28.62 -20.23 -23.79
C ASP A 27 -27.53 -21.04 -23.06
N GLU A 28 -27.00 -22.11 -23.68
CA GLU A 28 -25.84 -22.86 -23.18
C GLU A 28 -24.54 -22.03 -23.16
N ALA A 29 -24.33 -21.18 -24.16
CA ALA A 29 -23.19 -20.26 -24.19
C ALA A 29 -23.30 -19.18 -23.10
N ASP A 30 -24.50 -18.61 -22.93
CA ASP A 30 -24.78 -17.59 -21.91
C ASP A 30 -24.61 -18.15 -20.49
N GLU A 31 -25.08 -19.37 -20.23
CA GLU A 31 -24.89 -20.03 -18.92
C GLU A 31 -23.42 -20.35 -18.64
N ARG A 32 -22.65 -20.80 -19.66
CA ARG A 32 -21.19 -20.97 -19.51
C ARG A 32 -20.50 -19.65 -19.21
N ALA A 33 -20.79 -18.60 -19.95
CA ALA A 33 -20.20 -17.28 -19.74
C ALA A 33 -20.51 -16.71 -18.35
N LYS A 34 -21.74 -16.91 -17.84
CA LYS A 34 -22.11 -16.54 -16.47
C LYS A 34 -21.32 -17.36 -15.43
N GLY A 35 -21.13 -18.65 -15.67
CA GLY A 35 -20.32 -19.53 -14.82
C GLY A 35 -18.87 -19.05 -14.73
N GLU A 36 -18.25 -18.83 -15.88
CA GLU A 36 -16.87 -18.32 -15.98
C GLU A 36 -16.72 -16.96 -15.30
N LEU A 37 -17.64 -16.03 -15.55
CA LEU A 37 -17.63 -14.70 -14.92
C LEU A 37 -17.73 -14.80 -13.39
N LYS A 38 -18.56 -15.71 -12.88
CA LYS A 38 -18.71 -15.93 -11.44
C LYS A 38 -17.43 -16.51 -10.83
N GLU A 39 -16.80 -17.47 -11.50
CA GLU A 39 -15.53 -18.05 -11.05
C GLU A 39 -14.40 -17.02 -11.07
N GLU A 40 -14.32 -16.20 -12.11
CA GLU A 40 -13.35 -15.11 -12.21
C GLU A 40 -13.57 -14.05 -11.12
N ALA A 41 -14.82 -13.68 -10.86
CA ALA A 41 -15.15 -12.78 -9.75
C ALA A 41 -14.73 -13.34 -8.39
N ILE A 42 -14.91 -14.64 -8.14
CA ILE A 42 -14.46 -15.30 -6.90
C ILE A 42 -12.93 -15.26 -6.81
N LYS A 43 -12.22 -15.62 -7.88
CA LYS A 43 -10.75 -15.55 -7.92
C LYS A 43 -10.22 -14.15 -7.64
N HIS A 44 -10.84 -13.12 -8.20
CA HIS A 44 -10.46 -11.73 -7.93
C HIS A 44 -10.68 -11.32 -6.48
N ILE A 45 -11.75 -11.81 -5.85
CA ILE A 45 -12.01 -11.58 -4.42
C ILE A 45 -10.90 -12.23 -3.58
N ASP A 46 -10.55 -13.48 -3.87
CA ASP A 46 -9.51 -14.20 -3.15
C ASP A 46 -8.14 -13.51 -3.33
N GLU A 47 -7.78 -13.17 -4.58
CA GLU A 47 -6.54 -12.45 -4.90
C GLU A 47 -6.48 -11.09 -4.19
N PHE A 48 -7.60 -10.36 -4.09
CA PHE A 48 -7.65 -9.10 -3.37
C PHE A 48 -7.29 -9.28 -1.89
N TYR A 49 -7.88 -10.27 -1.22
CA TYR A 49 -7.61 -10.52 0.19
C TYR A 49 -6.20 -11.05 0.44
N GLU A 50 -5.69 -11.94 -0.42
CA GLU A 50 -4.30 -12.39 -0.34
C GLU A 50 -3.32 -11.24 -0.49
N ASN A 51 -3.50 -10.41 -1.52
CA ASN A 51 -2.64 -9.25 -1.77
C ASN A 51 -2.73 -8.22 -0.64
N TYR A 52 -3.92 -7.95 -0.13
CA TYR A 52 -4.12 -7.03 0.99
C TYR A 52 -3.45 -7.53 2.26
N ASN A 53 -3.67 -8.80 2.61
CA ASN A 53 -3.09 -9.40 3.81
C ASN A 53 -1.56 -9.46 3.72
N ARG A 54 -1.01 -9.79 2.55
CA ARG A 54 0.44 -9.75 2.30
C ARG A 54 0.99 -8.34 2.52
N LYS A 55 0.44 -7.33 1.85
CA LYS A 55 0.89 -5.94 1.98
C LYS A 55 0.78 -5.44 3.42
N LYS A 56 -0.31 -5.77 4.11
CA LYS A 56 -0.50 -5.41 5.52
C LYS A 56 0.56 -6.05 6.41
N SER A 57 0.86 -7.33 6.19
CA SER A 57 1.89 -8.05 6.93
C SER A 57 3.28 -7.43 6.70
N GLU A 58 3.64 -7.19 5.44
CA GLU A 58 4.91 -6.55 5.05
C GLU A 58 5.05 -5.16 5.68
N GLN A 59 3.98 -4.35 5.65
CA GLN A 59 3.97 -3.03 6.27
C GLN A 59 4.13 -3.11 7.79
N LEU A 60 3.43 -4.03 8.46
CA LEU A 60 3.56 -4.22 9.91
C LEU A 60 4.96 -4.68 10.29
N GLU A 61 5.56 -5.58 9.51
CA GLU A 61 6.93 -6.03 9.72
C GLU A 61 7.93 -4.88 9.51
N GLY A 62 7.74 -4.08 8.46
CA GLY A 62 8.54 -2.88 8.20
C GLY A 62 8.50 -1.90 9.37
N VAL A 63 7.30 -1.55 9.84
CA VAL A 63 7.11 -0.63 10.98
C VAL A 63 7.75 -1.19 12.26
N ARG A 64 7.64 -2.49 12.51
CA ARG A 64 8.29 -3.13 13.67
C ARG A 64 9.81 -3.04 13.57
N ARG A 65 10.38 -3.34 12.41
CA ARG A 65 11.82 -3.26 12.17
C ARG A 65 12.32 -1.83 12.34
N GLU A 66 11.64 -0.85 11.75
CA GLU A 66 11.97 0.57 11.91
C GLU A 66 11.89 1.01 13.37
N ALA A 67 10.89 0.54 14.13
CA ALA A 67 10.77 0.85 15.55
C ALA A 67 11.92 0.24 16.37
N GLU A 68 12.30 -1.00 16.10
CA GLU A 68 13.44 -1.67 16.73
C GLU A 68 14.77 -0.97 16.39
N GLU A 69 14.98 -0.62 15.12
CA GLU A 69 16.15 0.15 14.66
C GLU A 69 16.19 1.52 15.32
N PHE A 70 15.06 2.24 15.39
CA PHE A 70 14.98 3.53 16.07
C PHE A 70 15.31 3.40 17.56
N GLN A 71 14.76 2.38 18.24
CA GLN A 71 15.04 2.15 19.65
C GLN A 71 16.52 1.83 19.87
N LYS A 72 17.11 0.97 19.04
CA LYS A 72 18.54 0.65 19.08
C LYS A 72 19.40 1.88 18.85
N ASN A 73 19.12 2.67 17.80
CA ASN A 73 19.84 3.90 17.50
C ASN A 73 19.75 4.90 18.66
N ARG A 74 18.58 5.02 19.30
CA ARG A 74 18.39 5.86 20.48
C ARG A 74 19.23 5.39 21.67
N ASP A 75 19.25 4.08 21.91
CA ASP A 75 19.98 3.50 23.04
C ASP A 75 21.50 3.60 22.82
N GLU A 76 21.98 3.37 21.58
CA GLU A 76 23.36 3.60 21.16
C GLU A 76 23.76 5.07 21.28
N PHE A 77 22.91 5.99 20.79
CA PHE A 77 23.11 7.43 20.90
C PHE A 77 23.21 7.88 22.37
N SER A 78 22.39 7.32 23.24
CA SER A 78 22.40 7.62 24.68
C SER A 78 23.61 7.04 25.41
N SER A 79 24.25 6.01 24.83
CA SER A 79 25.38 5.29 25.43
C SER A 79 26.72 5.66 24.82
N GLN A 80 26.79 6.66 23.92
CA GLN A 80 28.04 7.09 23.27
C GLN A 80 29.11 7.48 24.30
N GLU A 81 30.14 6.63 24.45
CA GLU A 81 31.28 6.88 25.33
C GLU A 81 32.10 8.09 24.85
N GLY A 82 32.66 8.86 25.79
CA GLY A 82 33.52 10.00 25.47
C GLY A 82 32.80 11.24 24.92
N THR A 83 31.46 11.27 24.95
CA THR A 83 30.66 12.44 24.58
C THR A 83 29.97 13.04 25.81
N THR A 84 29.92 14.36 25.91
CA THR A 84 29.11 15.07 26.90
C THR A 84 27.65 15.14 26.44
N THR A 85 26.73 15.37 27.38
CA THR A 85 25.31 15.59 27.02
C THR A 85 25.14 16.72 25.99
N TRP A 86 25.97 17.75 26.05
CA TRP A 86 25.94 18.87 25.11
C TRP A 86 26.45 18.52 23.71
N ASP A 87 27.42 17.59 23.59
CA ASP A 87 27.87 17.07 22.29
C ASP A 87 26.75 16.32 21.57
N ARG A 88 25.93 15.59 22.33
CA ARG A 88 24.76 14.87 21.80
C ARG A 88 23.63 15.82 21.41
N VAL A 89 23.33 16.81 22.26
CA VAL A 89 22.33 17.85 21.94
C VAL A 89 22.69 18.57 20.64
N LEU A 90 23.97 18.89 20.44
CA LEU A 90 24.43 19.55 19.22
C LEU A 90 24.24 18.67 17.97
N GLN A 91 24.45 17.36 18.07
CA GLN A 91 24.18 16.41 16.96
C GLN A 91 22.69 16.33 16.58
N LEU A 92 21.78 16.58 17.52
CA LEU A 92 20.33 16.54 17.27
C LEU A 92 19.77 17.86 16.71
N ILE A 93 20.46 18.97 16.96
CA ILE A 93 20.03 20.28 16.47
C ILE A 93 20.52 20.45 15.04
N ASN A 94 19.61 20.78 14.12
CA ASN A 94 19.99 21.19 12.78
C ASN A 94 20.67 22.58 12.85
N GLU A 95 22.01 22.59 12.80
CA GLU A 95 22.80 23.81 12.92
C GLU A 95 22.63 24.77 11.73
N ASP A 96 22.23 24.25 10.56
CA ASP A 96 22.19 25.00 9.31
C ASP A 96 20.92 25.89 9.20
N ASP A 97 19.81 25.45 9.80
CA ASP A 97 18.54 26.21 9.82
C ASP A 97 18.34 27.00 11.13
N ALA A 98 19.30 26.95 12.06
CA ALA A 98 19.12 27.46 13.41
C ALA A 98 19.17 28.99 13.56
N ASP A 99 19.74 29.72 12.58
CA ASP A 99 20.01 31.16 12.74
C ASP A 99 18.74 32.04 12.74
N GLN A 100 17.72 31.67 11.97
CA GLN A 100 16.42 32.36 11.93
C GLN A 100 15.25 31.39 11.98
N VAL A 101 14.84 31.01 13.19
CA VAL A 101 13.61 30.23 13.40
C VAL A 101 12.53 31.17 13.94
N ALA A 102 11.44 31.33 13.19
CA ALA A 102 10.27 32.14 13.56
C ALA A 102 10.60 33.60 13.92
N GLY A 103 11.56 34.22 13.21
CA GLY A 103 11.92 35.64 13.38
C GLY A 103 12.71 35.97 14.66
N ARG A 104 13.17 34.95 15.40
CA ARG A 104 14.07 35.14 16.55
C ARG A 104 15.51 34.78 16.14
N ASP A 105 16.43 35.71 16.38
CA ASP A 105 17.87 35.48 16.25
C ASP A 105 18.34 34.52 17.35
N LYS A 106 18.86 33.36 16.93
CA LYS A 106 19.44 32.33 17.81
C LYS A 106 20.94 32.17 17.62
N SER A 107 21.63 33.07 16.91
CA SER A 107 23.07 32.94 16.69
C SER A 107 23.87 32.96 18.00
N LYS A 108 23.43 33.72 19.01
CA LYS A 108 24.01 33.66 20.38
C LYS A 108 23.78 32.30 21.05
N PHE A 109 22.66 31.65 20.80
CA PHE A 109 22.36 30.33 21.36
C PHE A 109 23.25 29.25 20.72
N LYS A 110 23.45 29.32 19.39
CA LYS A 110 24.42 28.47 18.67
C LYS A 110 25.84 28.65 19.22
N GLU A 111 26.27 29.89 19.45
CA GLU A 111 27.57 30.21 20.04
C GLU A 111 27.73 29.62 21.46
N ILE A 112 26.68 29.68 22.29
CA ILE A 112 26.69 29.07 23.63
C ILE A 112 26.80 27.55 23.54
N LEU A 113 26.05 26.89 22.66
CA LEU A 113 26.11 25.43 22.49
C LEU A 113 27.49 24.97 22.01
N GLN A 114 28.11 25.71 21.09
CA GLN A 114 29.47 25.43 20.62
C GLN A 114 30.51 25.56 21.74
N ARG A 115 30.32 26.46 22.72
CA ARG A 115 31.18 26.56 23.91
C ARG A 115 30.96 25.45 24.93
N LEU A 116 29.76 24.87 24.99
CA LEU A 116 29.43 23.78 25.90
C LEU A 116 29.89 22.40 25.37
N LYS A 117 30.10 22.30 24.06
CA LYS A 117 30.68 21.15 23.38
C LYS A 117 32.02 20.73 24.03
N GLY A 118 32.14 19.47 24.44
CA GLY A 118 33.34 18.91 25.08
C GLY A 118 33.70 19.48 26.46
N ASN A 119 32.84 20.32 27.08
CA ASN A 119 33.13 20.90 28.38
C ASN A 119 32.68 19.97 29.52
N THR A 120 33.64 19.34 30.20
CA THR A 120 33.41 18.41 31.31
C THR A 120 32.94 19.08 32.62
N ALA A 121 33.05 20.41 32.72
CA ALA A 121 32.54 21.18 33.85
C ALA A 121 31.13 21.72 33.62
N ALA A 122 30.56 21.48 32.43
CA ALA A 122 29.20 21.90 32.12
C ALA A 122 28.16 21.07 32.91
N PRO A 123 27.00 21.66 33.24
CA PRO A 123 25.93 20.90 33.89
C PRO A 123 25.47 19.74 32.99
N GLY A 124 25.47 18.53 33.55
CA GLY A 124 25.12 17.30 32.84
C GLY A 124 26.25 16.67 32.02
N ALA A 125 27.50 17.13 32.20
CA ALA A 125 28.69 16.52 31.63
C ALA A 125 29.13 15.24 32.38
#